data_AF-W9BXX2-F1
#
_entry.id   AF-W9BXX2-F1
#
_cell.length_a   1.000
_cell.length_b   1.000
_cell.length_c   1.000
_cell.angle_alpha   90.00
_cell.angle_beta   90.00
_cell.angle_gamma   90.00
#
_symmetry.space_group_name_H-M   'P 1'
#
loop_
_entity.id
_entity.type
_entity.pdbx_description
1 polymer ?
#
loop_
_entity_poly.entity_id
_entity_poly.type
_entity_poly.pdbx_seq_one_letter_code
_entity_poly.pdbx_strand_id
1 'polypeptide(L)' 'MLNDSHTEALKAKHAGIERMIHDEERRPAPDTALIAKLKKQKLRIKEEISLH' A
#
# COMPACT_ATOMS: atom_id res chain seq x y z
N MET A 1 13.25 10.04 -19.27
CA MET A 1 13.71 9.78 -17.89
C MET A 1 12.75 10.42 -16.86
N LEU A 2 11.44 10.17 -16.94
CA LEU A 2 10.43 10.74 -16.02
C LEU A 2 9.44 9.70 -15.48
N ASN A 3 9.37 8.51 -16.09
CA ASN A 3 8.42 7.46 -15.68
C ASN A 3 8.92 6.65 -14.48
N ASP A 4 10.24 6.47 -14.32
CA ASP A 4 10.83 5.74 -13.19
C ASP A 4 10.56 6.42 -11.84
N SER A 5 10.62 7.75 -11.76
CA SER A 5 10.36 8.45 -10.49
C SER A 5 8.93 8.26 -10.00
N HIS A 6 7.96 8.17 -10.92
CA HIS A 6 6.56 7.97 -10.58
C HIS A 6 6.30 6.55 -10.08
N THR A 7 6.83 5.53 -10.77
CA THR A 7 6.71 4.13 -10.34
C THR A 7 7.46 3.86 -9.04
N GLU A 8 8.63 4.44 -8.83
CA GLU A 8 9.37 4.34 -7.55
C GLU A 8 8.60 4.98 -6.39
N ALA A 9 7.96 6.14 -6.60
CA ALA A 9 7.10 6.76 -5.59
C ALA A 9 5.87 5.90 -5.26
N LEU A 10 5.27 5.26 -6.27
CA LEU A 10 4.16 4.32 -6.07
C LEU A 10 4.61 3.06 -5.31
N LYS A 11 5.77 2.49 -5.65
CA LYS A 11 6.35 1.35 -4.92
C LYS A 11 6.67 1.71 -3.47
N ALA A 12 7.22 2.90 -3.21
CA ALA A 12 7.47 3.38 -1.84
C ALA A 12 6.17 3.51 -1.03
N LYS A 13 5.10 4.06 -1.63
CA LYS A 13 3.77 4.10 -1.00
C LYS A 13 3.20 2.71 -0.75
N HIS A 14 3.33 1.79 -1.70
CA HIS A 14 2.88 0.40 -1.57
C HIS A 14 3.56 -0.29 -0.37
N ALA A 15 4.89 -0.19 -0.29
CA ALA A 15 5.67 -0.74 0.83
C ALA A 15 5.27 -0.12 2.19
N GLY A 16 4.98 1.18 2.23
CA GLY A 16 4.48 1.85 3.43
C GLY A 16 3.14 1.31 3.90
N ILE A 17 2.16 1.16 3.00
CA ILE A 17 0.83 0.63 3.31
C ILE A 17 0.92 -0.82 3.79
N GLU A 18 1.77 -1.62 3.17
CA GLU A 18 1.98 -3.02 3.53
C GLU A 18 2.58 -3.15 4.94
N ARG A 19 3.50 -2.25 5.29
CA ARG A 19 4.04 -2.16 6.66
C ARG A 19 2.97 -1.76 7.67
N MET A 20 2.09 -0.80 7.34
CA MET A 20 0.98 -0.39 8.20
C MET A 20 -0.02 -1.53 8.43
N ILE A 21 -0.36 -2.30 7.39
CA ILE A 21 -1.23 -3.47 7.51
C ILE A 21 -0.63 -4.48 8.46
N HIS A 22 0.65 -4.80 8.28
CA HIS A 22 1.33 -5.79 9.10
C HIS A 22 1.52 -5.33 10.55
N ASP A 23 1.74 -4.04 10.80
CA ASP A 23 1.79 -3.47 12.15
C ASP A 23 0.42 -3.57 12.83
N GLU A 24 -0.67 -3.25 12.11
CA GLU A 24 -2.03 -3.32 12.63
C GLU A 24 -2.48 -4.77 12.87
N GLU A 25 -2.14 -5.71 11.97
CA GLU A 25 -2.44 -7.15 12.13
C GLU A 25 -1.69 -7.79 13.30
N ARG A 26 -0.56 -7.20 13.73
CA ARG A 26 0.19 -7.65 14.90
C ARG A 26 -0.35 -7.12 16.23
N ARG A 27 -1.28 -6.17 16.20
CA ARG A 27 -1.87 -5.63 17.43
C ARG A 27 -2.83 -6.65 18.04
N PRO A 28 -2.90 -6.74 19.38
CA PRO A 28 -3.82 -7.65 20.06
C PRO A 28 -5.31 -7.33 19.81
N ALA A 29 -5.63 -6.11 19.39
CA ALA A 29 -6.96 -5.70 18.93
C ALA A 29 -6.82 -5.00 17.57
N PRO A 30 -6.76 -5.75 16.45
CA PRO A 30 -6.55 -5.17 15.12
C PRO A 30 -7.79 -4.41 14.64
N ASP A 31 -7.60 -3.18 14.14
CA ASP A 31 -8.67 -2.47 13.44
C ASP A 31 -8.89 -3.07 12.04
N THR A 32 -9.84 -3.99 11.95
CA THR A 32 -10.19 -4.68 10.70
C THR A 32 -10.73 -3.74 9.63
N ALA A 33 -11.38 -2.63 10.00
CA ALA A 33 -11.88 -1.63 9.06
C ALA A 33 -10.72 -0.81 8.47
N LEU A 34 -9.73 -0.46 9.28
CA LEU A 34 -8.50 0.18 8.84
C LEU A 34 -7.69 -0.76 7.92
N ILE A 35 -7.51 -2.02 8.32
CA ILE A 35 -6.82 -3.04 7.51
C ILE A 35 -7.50 -3.21 6.15
N ALA A 36 -8.84 -3.27 6.11
CA ALA A 36 -9.59 -3.37 4.86
C ALA A 36 -9.40 -2.13 3.96
N LYS A 37 -9.40 -0.92 4.54
CA LYS A 37 -9.12 0.32 3.81
C LYS A 37 -7.69 0.33 3.23
N LEU A 38 -6.70 -0.06 4.04
CA LEU A 38 -5.30 -0.13 3.63
C LEU A 38 -5.10 -1.17 2.52
N LYS A 39 -5.70 -2.36 2.62
CA LYS A 39 -5.68 -3.39 1.57
C LYS A 39 -6.28 -2.88 0.25
N LYS A 40 -7.37 -2.11 0.31
CA LYS A 40 -7.98 -1.49 -0.87
C LYS A 40 -7.08 -0.40 -1.49
N GLN A 41 -6.41 0.40 -0.68
CA GLN A 41 -5.43 1.37 -1.18
C GLN A 41 -4.21 0.68 -1.83
N LYS A 42 -3.72 -0.40 -1.22
CA LYS A 42 -2.65 -1.23 -1.78
C LYS A 42 -3.02 -1.77 -3.16
N LEU A 43 -4.26 -2.27 -3.33
CA LEU A 43 -4.75 -2.76 -4.61
C LEU A 43 -4.75 -1.66 -5.68
N ARG A 44 -5.25 -0.46 -5.35
CA ARG A 44 -5.25 0.69 -6.29
C ARG A 44 -3.85 1.07 -6.74
N ILE A 45 -2.90 1.17 -5.81
CA ILE A 45 -1.51 1.52 -6.14
C ILE A 45 -0.87 0.42 -7.00
N LYS A 46 -1.16 -0.85 -6.70
CA LYS A 46 -0.70 -1.97 -7.52
C LYS A 46 -1.24 -1.87 -8.95
N GLU A 47 -2.51 -1.51 -9.13
CA GLU A 47 -3.10 -1.28 -10.44
C GLU A 47 -2.43 -0.08 -11.14
N GLU A 48 -2.20 1.04 -10.45
CA GLU A 48 -1.50 2.21 -11.01
C GLU A 48 -0.07 1.89 -11.46
N ILE A 49 0.65 1.02 -10.73
CA ILE A 49 1.98 0.53 -11.11
C ILE A 49 1.88 -0.40 -12.32
N SER A 50 0.87 -1.27 -12.40
CA SER A 50 0.69 -2.18 -13.53
C SER A 50 0.17 -1.50 -14.80
N LEU A 51 -0.48 -0.34 -14.67
CA LEU A 51 -1.00 0.44 -15.79
C LEU A 51 0.08 1.31 -16.48
N HIS A 52 1.24 1.50 -15.84
CA HIS A 52 2.39 2.26 -16.34
C HIS A 52 3.52 1.35 -16.81
#